data_AF-A0A7L4CVY5-F1
#
_entry.id   AF-A0A7L4CVY5-F1
#
_cell.length_a   1.000
_cell.length_b   1.000
_cell.length_c   1.000
_cell.angle_alpha   90.00
_cell.angle_beta   90.00
_cell.angle_gamma   90.00
#
_symmetry.space_group_name_H-M   'P 1'
#
loop_
_entity.id
_entity.type
_entity.pdbx_description
1 polymer ?
#
loop_
_entity_poly.entity_id
_entity_poly.type
_entity_poly.pdbx_seq_one_letter_code
_entity_poly.pdbx_strand_id
1 'polypeptide(L)' 'RLCGYPPFYDENDSKLFEQILKAEYEFDSPYWDDISESAKDFIRNLMEKDPNKRYTCEQAARHPW' A
#
# COMPACT_ATOMS: atom_id res chain seq x y z
N ARG A 1 4.56 2.10 14.34
CA ARG A 1 3.66 0.99 13.90
C ARG A 1 2.84 1.56 12.75
N LEU A 2 2.75 0.91 11.58
CA LEU A 2 2.07 1.53 10.43
C LEU A 2 0.56 1.24 10.37
N CYS A 3 0.07 0.06 10.75
CA CYS A 3 -1.37 -0.15 11.02
C CYS A 3 -1.67 -1.52 11.65
N GLY A 4 -0.84 -2.54 11.38
CA GLY A 4 -0.92 -3.85 12.06
C GLY A 4 -1.88 -4.86 11.44
N TYR A 5 -2.41 -4.59 10.24
CA TYR A 5 -3.27 -5.49 9.46
C TYR A 5 -2.81 -5.54 7.98
N PRO A 6 -3.10 -6.62 7.24
CA PRO A 6 -2.75 -6.71 5.83
C PRO A 6 -3.57 -5.73 4.98
N PRO A 7 -2.99 -5.10 3.93
CA PRO A 7 -3.68 -4.12 3.10
C PRO A 7 -4.76 -4.72 2.18
N PHE A 8 -4.76 -6.04 2.00
CA PHE A 8 -5.81 -6.78 1.29
C PHE A 8 -6.31 -7.90 2.20
N TYR A 9 -7.62 -7.96 2.42
CA TYR A 9 -8.25 -9.00 3.22
C TYR A 9 -9.71 -9.14 2.81
N ASP A 10 -10.10 -10.36 2.46
CA ASP A 10 -11.48 -10.77 2.28
C ASP A 10 -11.58 -12.24 2.70
N GLU A 11 -12.72 -12.64 3.28
CA GLU A 11 -12.98 -14.04 3.63
C GLU A 11 -13.14 -14.92 2.38
N ASN A 12 -13.41 -14.30 1.22
CA ASN A 12 -13.49 -14.94 -0.08
C ASN A 12 -12.21 -14.71 -0.89
N ASP A 13 -11.48 -15.79 -1.17
CA ASP A 13 -10.24 -15.75 -1.96
C ASP A 13 -10.42 -15.03 -3.32
N SER A 14 -11.53 -15.24 -4.02
CA SER A 14 -11.78 -14.59 -5.31
C SER A 14 -11.85 -13.07 -5.19
N LYS A 15 -12.51 -12.56 -4.14
CA LYS A 15 -12.57 -11.11 -3.87
C LYS A 15 -11.21 -10.56 -3.44
N LEU A 16 -10.48 -11.31 -2.62
CA LEU A 16 -9.11 -10.97 -2.24
C LEU A 16 -8.22 -10.82 -3.49
N PHE A 17 -8.28 -11.79 -4.41
CA PHE A 17 -7.54 -11.71 -5.67
C PHE A 17 -7.97 -10.52 -6.53
N GLU A 18 -9.27 -10.22 -6.61
CA GLU A 18 -9.76 -9.03 -7.32
C GLU A 18 -9.18 -7.73 -6.73
N GLN A 19 -9.16 -7.58 -5.41
CA GLN A 19 -8.59 -6.41 -4.73
C GLN A 19 -7.09 -6.26 -5.06
N ILE A 20 -6.34 -7.37 -5.00
CA ILE A 20 -4.91 -7.39 -5.34
C ILE A 20 -4.69 -6.99 -6.82
N LEU A 21 -5.47 -7.55 -7.74
CA LEU A 21 -5.36 -7.25 -9.18
C LEU A 21 -5.72 -5.80 -9.52
N LYS A 22 -6.58 -5.18 -8.72
CA LYS A 22 -6.95 -3.78 -8.86
C LYS A 22 -6.04 -2.83 -8.08
N ALA A 23 -5.19 -3.36 -7.20
CA ALA A 23 -4.44 -2.60 -6.20
C ALA A 23 -5.38 -1.71 -5.35
N GLU A 24 -6.54 -2.26 -4.98
CA GLU A 24 -7.53 -1.60 -4.11
C GLU A 24 -7.17 -1.85 -2.65
N TYR A 25 -6.55 -0.85 -2.01
CA TYR A 25 -6.25 -0.82 -0.58
C TYR A 25 -6.49 0.59 -0.05
N GLU A 26 -6.76 0.70 1.24
CA GLU A 26 -7.11 1.97 1.88
C GLU A 26 -6.24 2.22 3.14
N PHE A 27 -6.10 3.50 3.48
CA PHE A 27 -5.41 3.95 4.68
C PHE A 27 -6.46 4.41 5.70
N ASP A 28 -7.13 3.44 6.31
CA ASP A 28 -8.34 3.68 7.10
C ASP A 28 -8.07 4.36 8.44
N SER A 29 -8.95 5.28 8.80
CA SER A 29 -9.05 5.80 10.16
C SER A 29 -9.60 4.71 11.10
N PRO A 30 -9.18 4.69 12.39
CA PRO A 30 -8.23 5.60 13.02
C PRO A 30 -6.76 5.16 12.88
N TYR A 31 -6.49 4.01 12.26
CA TYR A 31 -5.19 3.36 12.30
C TYR A 31 -4.10 4.11 11.54
N TRP A 32 -4.48 4.85 10.50
CA TRP A 32 -3.58 5.62 9.64
C TRP A 32 -3.60 7.13 9.89
N ASP A 33 -4.37 7.59 10.88
CA ASP A 33 -4.53 9.03 11.15
C ASP A 33 -3.22 9.67 11.61
N ASP A 34 -2.48 8.97 12.48
CA ASP A 34 -1.20 9.45 13.03
C ASP A 34 0.02 9.11 12.14
N ILE A 35 -0.22 8.45 11.00
CA ILE A 35 0.85 8.06 10.09
C ILE A 35 1.12 9.19 9.11
N SER A 36 2.38 9.62 9.04
CA SER A 36 2.81 10.71 8.16
C SER A 36 2.42 10.45 6.70
N GLU A 37 2.01 11.49 5.98
CA GLU A 37 1.71 11.38 4.55
C GLU A 37 2.91 10.89 3.72
N SER A 38 4.15 11.18 4.14
CA SER A 38 5.35 10.64 3.49
C SER A 38 5.42 9.10 3.56
N ALA A 39 4.95 8.49 4.66
CA ALA A 39 4.86 7.03 4.79
C ALA A 39 3.82 6.46 3.83
N LYS A 40 2.65 7.09 3.76
CA LYS A 40 1.56 6.66 2.88
C LYS A 40 1.99 6.79 1.43
N ASP A 41 2.67 7.87 1.08
CA ASP A 41 3.23 8.08 -0.26
C ASP A 41 4.26 7.01 -0.63
N PHE A 42 5.17 6.67 0.28
CA PHE A 42 6.12 5.59 0.09
C PHE A 42 5.42 4.25 -0.24
N ILE A 43 4.38 3.91 0.52
CA ILE A 43 3.60 2.68 0.31
C ILE A 43 2.85 2.73 -1.02
N ARG A 44 2.28 3.88 -1.41
CA ARG A 44 1.61 4.03 -2.71
C ARG A 44 2.52 3.75 -3.88
N ASN A 45 3.75 4.25 -3.83
CA ASN A 45 4.75 4.04 -4.88
C ASN A 45 5.22 2.57 -4.98
N LEU A 46 5.17 1.81 -3.87
CA LEU A 46 5.51 0.39 -3.86
C LEU A 46 4.32 -0.52 -4.24
N MET A 47 3.11 -0.15 -3.85
CA MET A 47 1.87 -0.87 -4.15
C MET A 47 1.20 -0.40 -5.46
N GLU A 48 1.96 0.25 -6.34
CA GLU A 48 1.50 0.68 -7.65
C GLU A 48 1.21 -0.52 -8.56
N LYS A 49 0.05 -0.49 -9.22
CA LYS A 49 -0.45 -1.56 -10.08
C LYS A 49 0.40 -1.72 -11.34
N ASP A 50 0.78 -0.61 -11.97
CA ASP A 50 1.61 -0.63 -13.16
C ASP A 50 3.09 -0.86 -12.78
N PRO A 51 3.69 -2.01 -13.14
CA PRO A 51 5.07 -2.31 -12.76
C PRO A 51 6.09 -1.32 -13.34
N ASN A 52 5.74 -0.58 -14.41
CA ASN A 52 6.62 0.45 -14.97
C ASN A 52 6.58 1.76 -14.18
N LYS A 53 5.53 2.00 -13.39
CA LYS A 53 5.38 3.15 -12.49
C LYS A 53 5.80 2.81 -11.06
N ARG A 54 5.74 1.53 -10.70
CA ARG A 54 6.15 1.02 -9.39
C ARG A 54 7.61 1.34 -9.13
N TYR A 55 7.90 1.80 -7.92
CA TYR A 55 9.27 2.05 -7.51
C TYR A 55 10.10 0.77 -7.58
N THR A 56 11.28 0.92 -8.17
CA THR A 56 12.39 -0.02 -8.00
C THR A 56 12.92 0.07 -6.57
N CYS A 57 13.65 -0.97 -6.13
CA CYS A 57 14.30 -0.95 -4.82
C CYS A 57 15.23 0.26 -4.63
N GLU A 58 15.91 0.70 -5.70
CA GLU A 58 16.81 1.86 -5.66
C GLU A 58 16.05 3.18 -5.46
N GLN A 59 14.91 3.36 -6.15
CA GLN A 59 14.05 4.52 -5.96
C GLN A 59 13.43 4.53 -4.56
N ALA A 60 12.99 3.37 -4.08
CA ALA A 60 12.43 3.22 -2.73
C ALA A 60 13.46 3.58 -1.64
N ALA A 61 14.71 3.14 -1.77
CA ALA A 61 15.77 3.46 -0.81
C ALA A 61 16.15 4.95 -0.77
N ARG A 62 15.77 5.73 -1.79
CA ARG A 62 16.00 7.19 -1.87
C ARG A 62 14.78 8.01 -1.48
N HIS A 63 13.67 7.37 -1.14
CA HIS A 63 12.46 8.08 -0.76
C HIS A 63 12.67 8.83 0.57
N PRO A 64 12.08 10.02 0.78
CA PRO A 64 12.29 10.83 1.99
C PRO A 64 11.74 10.27 3.31
N TRP A 65 11.10 9.10 3.27
CA TRP A 65 10.47 8.46 4.42
C TRP A 65 11.39 7.40 5.01
#